data_AF-A0A1B6HMA3-F1
#
_entry.id   AF-A0A1B6HMA3-F1
#
_cell.length_a   1.000
_cell.length_b   1.000
_cell.length_c   1.000
_cell.angle_alpha   90.00
_cell.angle_beta   90.00
_cell.angle_gamma   90.00
#
_symmetry.space_group_name_H-M   'P 1'
#
loop_
_entity.id
_entity.type
_entity.pdbx_description
1 polymer ?
#
loop_
_entity_poly.entity_id
_entity_poly.type
_entity_poly.pdbx_seq_one_letter_code
_entity_poly.pdbx_strand_id
1 'polypeptide(L)'
;MFNYEGRFSYNYNIGTNIPYGVSHHDDLIYLLFNSGRFPLFNQTDPEADTVRRMTSLYARFATTGHPFPQESSIKWTPITKDCLNFLNISNVFLMKKGLPYPRRMQVWETQLPLDQPYRQLNY
;
A
#
# COMPACT_ATOMS: atom_id res chain seq x y z
N MET A 1 -2.42 -2.43 0.88
CA MET A 1 -1.12 -3.13 0.83
C MET A 1 -0.32 -2.56 -0.33
N PHE A 2 0.87 -2.05 -0.04
CA PHE A 2 1.81 -1.55 -1.04
C PHE A 2 2.64 -2.72 -1.58
N ASN A 3 2.68 -2.87 -2.92
CA ASN A 3 3.27 -3.99 -3.66
C ASN A 3 3.86 -3.50 -5.00
N TYR A 4 4.13 -2.21 -5.15
CA TYR A 4 4.82 -1.69 -6.33
C TYR A 4 6.33 -1.81 -6.12
N GLU A 5 6.97 -2.59 -6.97
CA GLU A 5 8.41 -2.78 -6.99
C GLU A 5 9.01 -1.86 -8.05
N GLY A 6 9.51 -0.71 -7.61
CA GLY A 6 10.26 0.20 -8.48
C GLY A 6 11.75 -0.13 -8.48
N ARG A 7 12.55 0.71 -9.16
CA ARG A 7 14.01 0.48 -9.27
C ARG A 7 14.77 0.70 -7.96
N PHE A 8 14.14 1.33 -6.97
CA PHE A 8 14.76 1.75 -5.72
C PHE A 8 14.05 1.13 -4.52
N SER A 9 14.83 0.80 -3.49
CA SER A 9 14.33 0.30 -2.20
C SER A 9 15.18 0.85 -1.05
N TYR A 10 14.63 0.83 0.15
CA TYR A 10 15.37 0.97 1.40
C TYR A 10 16.20 -0.28 1.72
N ASN A 11 15.88 -1.44 1.14
CA ASN A 11 16.52 -2.72 1.44
C ASN A 11 16.94 -3.46 0.17
N TYR A 12 18.22 -3.83 0.09
CA TYR A 12 18.82 -4.56 -1.03
C TYR A 12 19.40 -5.89 -0.56
N ASN A 13 19.51 -6.84 -1.49
CA ASN A 13 20.21 -8.10 -1.23
C ASN A 13 21.68 -7.83 -0.90
N ILE A 14 22.19 -8.47 0.15
CA ILE A 14 23.55 -8.28 0.67
C ILE A 14 24.58 -8.44 -0.46
N GLY A 15 25.44 -7.45 -0.64
CA GLY A 15 26.50 -7.46 -1.66
C GLY A 15 26.03 -7.13 -3.08
N THR A 16 24.78 -6.66 -3.26
CA THR A 16 24.22 -6.32 -4.58
C THR A 16 23.44 -5.00 -4.55
N ASN A 17 23.12 -4.47 -5.73
CA ASN A 17 22.15 -3.36 -5.90
C ASN A 17 20.77 -3.86 -6.35
N ILE A 18 20.44 -5.13 -6.08
CA ILE A 18 19.14 -5.72 -6.43
C ILE A 18 18.21 -5.55 -5.23
N PRO A 19 17.06 -4.85 -5.37
CA PRO A 19 16.06 -4.74 -4.31
C PRO A 19 15.69 -6.12 -3.75
N TYR A 20 15.49 -6.23 -2.43
CA TYR A 20 15.03 -7.49 -1.83
C TYR A 20 13.57 -7.83 -2.20
N GLY A 21 12.84 -6.81 -2.66
CA GLY A 21 11.40 -6.79 -2.87
C GLY A 21 10.82 -5.57 -2.18
N VAL A 22 9.49 -5.45 -2.17
CA VAL A 22 8.80 -4.32 -1.54
C VAL A 22 8.97 -4.40 -0.02
N SER A 23 9.80 -3.51 0.50
CA SER A 23 10.26 -3.52 1.88
C SER A 23 9.65 -2.38 2.69
N HIS A 24 9.85 -2.43 4.01
CA HIS A 24 9.40 -1.35 4.89
C HIS A 24 10.00 -0.01 4.46
N HIS A 25 9.15 1.03 4.43
CA HIS A 25 9.43 2.39 3.96
C HIS A 25 9.53 2.60 2.44
N ASP A 26 9.48 1.55 1.60
CA ASP A 26 9.58 1.72 0.14
C ASP A 26 8.42 2.54 -0.44
N ASP A 27 7.26 2.52 0.21
CA ASP A 27 6.11 3.36 -0.16
C ASP A 27 6.40 4.86 -0.03
N LEU A 28 7.25 5.26 0.91
CA LEU A 28 7.62 6.67 1.12
C LEU A 28 8.42 7.24 -0.06
N ILE A 29 9.13 6.41 -0.81
CA ILE A 29 9.90 6.81 -2.01
C ILE A 29 8.99 7.50 -3.03
N TYR A 30 7.71 7.11 -3.06
CA TYR A 30 6.72 7.61 -4.03
C TYR A 30 5.79 8.69 -3.46
N LEU A 31 5.99 9.06 -2.18
CA LEU A 31 5.17 10.06 -1.49
C LEU A 31 6.00 11.30 -1.09
N LEU A 32 7.26 11.11 -0.69
CA LEU A 32 8.13 12.14 -0.16
C LEU A 32 9.48 12.12 -0.87
N PHE A 33 9.96 13.28 -1.30
CA PHE A 33 11.28 13.41 -1.88
C PHE A 33 12.36 13.36 -0.79
N ASN A 34 13.28 12.39 -0.88
CA ASN A 34 14.45 12.27 -0.02
C ASN A 34 15.73 12.31 -0.87
N SER A 35 16.25 13.52 -1.08
CA SER A 35 17.44 13.78 -1.88
C SER A 35 18.70 13.08 -1.38
N GLY A 36 18.77 12.73 -0.10
CA GLY A 36 19.93 12.04 0.49
C GLY A 36 20.01 10.56 0.14
N ARG A 37 18.94 9.97 -0.42
CA ARG A 37 18.86 8.52 -0.67
C ARG A 37 18.33 8.14 -2.05
N PHE A 38 17.46 8.96 -2.64
CA PHE A 38 16.80 8.64 -3.92
C PHE A 38 16.82 9.83 -4.88
N PRO A 39 16.86 9.58 -6.19
CA PRO A 39 16.77 10.65 -7.18
C PRO A 39 15.39 11.30 -7.17
N LEU A 40 15.32 12.52 -7.68
CA LEU A 40 14.05 13.13 -8.05
C LEU A 40 13.56 12.49 -9.35
N PHE A 41 12.40 11.84 -9.31
CA PHE A 41 11.78 11.26 -10.51
C PHE A 41 11.26 12.34 -11.45
N ASN A 42 11.48 12.14 -12.74
CA ASN A 42 10.93 12.98 -13.80
C ASN A 42 9.82 12.21 -14.58
N GLN A 43 9.23 12.85 -15.57
CA GLN A 43 8.07 12.30 -16.30
C GLN A 43 8.37 11.06 -17.15
N THR A 44 9.63 10.83 -17.52
CA THR A 44 10.05 9.68 -18.33
C THR A 44 10.46 8.47 -17.48
N ASP A 45 10.56 8.65 -16.15
CA ASP A 45 10.85 7.54 -15.24
C ASP A 45 9.65 6.59 -15.12
N PRO A 46 9.89 5.27 -15.03
CA PRO A 46 8.81 4.28 -14.83
C PRO A 46 8.06 4.49 -13.51
N GLU A 47 8.66 5.17 -12.53
CA GLU A 47 8.05 5.51 -11.25
C GLU A 47 7.06 6.69 -11.34
N ALA A 48 7.09 7.48 -12.42
CA ALA A 48 6.31 8.73 -12.54
C ALA A 48 4.80 8.51 -12.35
N ASP A 49 4.26 7.42 -12.90
CA ASP A 49 2.86 7.05 -12.72
C ASP A 49 2.53 6.67 -11.27
N THR A 50 3.44 5.97 -10.59
CA THR A 50 3.24 5.59 -9.18
C THR A 50 3.33 6.82 -8.28
N VAL A 51 4.29 7.72 -8.49
CA VAL A 51 4.38 9.00 -7.76
C VAL A 51 3.10 9.81 -7.94
N ARG A 52 2.61 9.99 -9.17
CA ARG A 52 1.37 10.73 -9.43
C ARG A 52 0.16 10.09 -8.76
N ARG A 53 0.03 8.75 -8.84
CA ARG A 53 -1.09 8.03 -8.22
C ARG A 53 -1.06 8.09 -6.69
N MET A 54 0.11 7.87 -6.08
CA MET A 54 0.28 7.90 -4.63
C MET A 54 0.00 9.30 -4.06
N THR A 55 0.64 10.34 -4.61
CA THR A 55 0.44 11.72 -4.15
C THR A 55 -1.01 12.19 -4.34
N SER A 56 -1.63 11.87 -5.49
CA SER A 56 -3.05 12.19 -5.73
C SER A 56 -3.97 11.46 -4.76
N LEU A 57 -3.74 10.18 -4.51
CA LEU A 57 -4.52 9.38 -3.56
C LEU A 57 -4.49 9.99 -2.16
N TYR A 58 -3.31 10.35 -1.65
CA TYR A 58 -3.16 10.97 -0.33
C TYR A 58 -3.81 12.36 -0.29
N ALA A 59 -3.55 13.21 -1.28
CA ALA A 59 -4.11 14.56 -1.33
C ALA A 59 -5.65 14.55 -1.39
N ARG A 60 -6.23 13.64 -2.18
CA ARG A 60 -7.68 13.49 -2.28
C ARG A 60 -8.31 12.98 -0.99
N PHE A 61 -7.68 12.00 -0.34
CA PHE A 61 -8.15 11.54 0.95
C PHE A 61 -8.13 12.66 2.00
N ALA A 62 -7.02 13.41 2.07
CA ALA A 62 -6.89 14.54 2.98
C ALA A 62 -7.94 15.64 2.74
N THR A 63 -8.35 15.86 1.48
CA THR A 63 -9.29 16.93 1.12
C THR A 63 -10.76 16.52 1.15
N THR A 64 -11.08 15.27 0.86
CA THR A 64 -12.47 14.82 0.64
C THR A 64 -12.88 13.62 1.47
N GLY A 65 -11.94 12.97 2.16
CA GLY A 65 -12.15 11.66 2.77
C GLY A 65 -12.24 10.50 1.77
N HIS A 66 -12.21 10.79 0.45
CA HIS A 66 -12.31 9.79 -0.60
C HIS A 66 -11.04 9.78 -1.48
N PRO A 67 -10.28 8.66 -1.51
CA PRO A 67 -8.99 8.59 -2.21
C PRO A 67 -9.10 8.63 -3.74
N PHE A 68 -10.29 8.37 -4.30
CA PHE A 68 -10.54 8.34 -5.75
C PHE A 68 -11.70 9.27 -6.13
N PRO A 69 -11.72 9.82 -7.36
CA PRO A 69 -12.90 10.45 -7.92
C PRO A 69 -14.08 9.49 -8.00
N GLN A 70 -15.31 10.01 -7.96
CA GLN A 70 -16.53 9.21 -8.04
C GLN A 70 -16.63 8.42 -9.37
N GLU A 71 -16.15 9.01 -10.47
CA GLU A 71 -16.10 8.40 -11.81
C GLU A 71 -14.91 7.46 -12.03
N SER A 72 -14.09 7.22 -11.00
CA SER A 72 -12.98 6.28 -11.14
C SER A 72 -13.50 4.85 -11.28
N SER A 73 -12.87 4.09 -12.16
CA SER A 73 -13.08 2.64 -12.26
C SER A 73 -12.70 1.90 -10.98
N ILE A 74 -11.84 2.50 -10.14
CA ILE A 74 -11.38 1.93 -8.87
C ILE A 74 -12.12 2.60 -7.73
N LYS A 75 -12.91 1.80 -7.00
CA LYS A 75 -13.58 2.22 -5.77
C LYS A 75 -12.89 1.57 -4.59
N TRP A 76 -12.16 2.35 -3.81
CA TRP A 76 -11.60 1.86 -2.55
C TRP A 76 -12.69 1.80 -1.49
N THR A 77 -13.31 0.63 -1.38
CA THR A 77 -14.37 0.38 -0.40
C THR A 77 -13.79 0.25 1.01
N PRO A 78 -14.43 0.85 2.02
CA PRO A 78 -14.04 0.67 3.41
C PRO A 78 -14.05 -0.81 3.85
N ILE A 79 -13.32 -1.07 4.93
CA ILE A 79 -13.40 -2.34 5.64
C ILE A 79 -14.74 -2.42 6.37
N THR A 80 -15.35 -3.61 6.41
CA THR A 80 -16.52 -3.92 7.24
C THR A 80 -16.22 -5.11 8.15
N LYS A 81 -17.09 -5.38 9.14
CA LYS A 81 -16.97 -6.54 10.04
C LYS A 81 -16.81 -7.86 9.28
N ASP A 82 -17.54 -8.01 8.18
CA ASP A 82 -17.57 -9.24 7.39
C ASP A 82 -16.55 -9.24 6.23
N CYS A 83 -15.98 -8.08 5.90
CA CYS A 83 -15.13 -7.94 4.73
C CYS A 83 -13.95 -7.00 4.98
N LEU A 84 -12.79 -7.62 5.24
CA LEU A 84 -11.51 -6.95 5.41
C LEU A 84 -10.90 -6.59 4.04
N ASN A 85 -11.55 -5.68 3.31
CA ASN A 85 -11.10 -5.22 2.00
C ASN A 85 -9.83 -4.39 2.09
N PHE A 86 -8.96 -4.49 1.08
CA PHE A 86 -7.81 -3.61 0.96
C PHE A 86 -7.49 -3.30 -0.49
N LEU A 87 -6.93 -2.11 -0.73
CA LEU A 87 -6.36 -1.76 -2.02
C LEU A 87 -4.95 -2.36 -2.14
N ASN A 88 -4.73 -3.14 -3.19
CA ASN A 88 -3.42 -3.61 -3.62
C ASN A 88 -2.81 -2.57 -4.57
N ILE A 89 -1.81 -1.85 -4.08
CA ILE A 89 -1.11 -0.79 -4.81
C ILE A 89 0.11 -1.42 -5.47
N SER A 90 -0.01 -1.79 -6.74
CA SER A 90 1.09 -2.33 -7.56
C SER A 90 1.19 -1.54 -8.87
N ASN A 91 1.73 -2.13 -9.94
CA ASN A 91 1.64 -1.56 -11.29
C ASN A 91 0.20 -1.22 -11.67
N VAL A 92 -0.75 -2.05 -11.21
CA VAL A 92 -2.19 -1.78 -11.28
C VAL A 92 -2.76 -1.73 -9.87
N PHE A 93 -3.66 -0.78 -9.64
CA PHE A 93 -4.40 -0.66 -8.38
C PHE A 93 -5.59 -1.61 -8.45
N LEU A 94 -5.68 -2.55 -7.50
CA LEU A 94 -6.72 -3.57 -7.49
C LEU A 94 -7.31 -3.71 -6.10
N MET A 95 -8.64 -3.68 -6.00
CA MET A 95 -9.31 -4.02 -4.75
C MET A 95 -9.23 -5.53 -4.52
N LYS A 96 -8.73 -5.91 -3.34
CA LYS A 96 -8.71 -7.29 -2.87
C LYS A 96 -9.64 -7.43 -1.67
N LYS A 97 -10.29 -8.59 -1.60
CA LYS A 97 -11.18 -8.97 -0.50
C LYS A 97 -10.47 -9.90 0.46
N GLY A 98 -10.77 -9.77 1.75
CA GLY A 98 -10.23 -10.62 2.81
C GLY A 98 -8.83 -10.21 3.27
N LEU A 99 -8.35 -10.88 4.32
CA LEU A 99 -7.07 -10.57 4.94
C LEU A 99 -5.88 -10.77 3.99
N PRO A 100 -4.87 -9.89 4.02
CA PRO A 100 -3.58 -10.21 3.45
C PRO A 100 -2.99 -11.42 4.19
N TYR A 101 -2.49 -12.41 3.44
CA TYR A 101 -1.83 -13.61 3.98
C TYR A 101 -2.69 -14.39 5.01
N PRO A 102 -3.90 -14.87 4.63
CA PRO A 102 -4.88 -15.39 5.57
C PRO A 102 -4.36 -16.56 6.41
N ARG A 103 -3.55 -17.47 5.83
CA ARG A 103 -2.94 -18.58 6.57
C ARG A 103 -2.01 -18.11 7.70
N ARG A 104 -1.23 -17.05 7.48
CA ARG A 104 -0.32 -16.51 8.51
C ARG A 104 -1.11 -15.81 9.60
N MET A 105 -2.13 -15.03 9.22
CA MET A 105 -3.00 -14.36 10.17
C MET A 105 -3.72 -15.39 11.06
N GLN A 106 -4.22 -16.48 10.48
CA GLN A 106 -4.87 -17.56 11.22
C GLN A 106 -3.97 -18.17 12.30
N VAL A 107 -2.67 -18.37 12.03
CA VAL A 107 -1.74 -18.88 13.05
C VAL A 107 -1.75 -17.95 14.26
N TRP A 108 -1.55 -16.65 14.07
CA TRP A 108 -1.52 -15.69 15.18
C TRP A 108 -2.84 -15.62 15.95
N GLU A 109 -3.97 -15.67 15.25
CA GLU A 109 -5.30 -15.74 15.85
C GLU A 109 -5.50 -16.97 16.75
N THR A 110 -4.88 -18.12 16.41
CA THR A 110 -4.95 -19.31 17.28
C THR A 110 -4.04 -19.23 18.50
N GLN A 111 -2.91 -18.51 18.41
CA GLN A 111 -1.93 -18.43 19.49
C GLN A 111 -2.28 -17.37 20.54
N LEU A 112 -3.05 -16.35 20.14
CA LEU A 112 -3.44 -15.23 21.00
C LEU A 112 -4.97 -15.10 20.99
N PRO A 113 -5.71 -15.98 21.69
CA PRO A 113 -7.16 -15.91 21.79
C PRO A 113 -7.55 -14.76 22.72
N LEU A 114 -7.36 -13.53 22.27
CA LEU A 114 -8.03 -12.35 22.81
C LEU A 114 -9.46 -12.35 22.27
N ASP A 115 -10.38 -11.69 22.97
CA ASP A 115 -11.70 -11.38 22.42
C ASP A 115 -11.51 -10.68 21.08
N GLN A 116 -11.84 -11.40 20.01
CA GLN A 116 -11.55 -11.09 18.61
C GLN A 116 -11.75 -9.58 18.28
N PRO A 117 -10.68 -8.80 17.99
CA PRO A 117 -10.79 -7.34 17.84
C PRO A 117 -11.68 -6.92 16.66
N TYR A 118 -11.84 -7.75 15.63
CA TYR A 118 -12.74 -7.45 14.51
C TYR A 118 -14.23 -7.62 14.83
N ARG A 119 -14.59 -8.28 15.94
CA ARG A 119 -15.99 -8.28 16.43
C ARG A 119 -16.40 -6.95 17.07
N GLN A 120 -15.44 -6.10 17.43
CA GLN A 120 -15.66 -4.87 18.19
C GLN A 120 -15.74 -3.59 17.33
N LEU A 121 -15.87 -3.68 16.00
CA LEU A 121 -16.12 -2.50 15.14
C LEU A 121 -17.54 -1.94 15.37
N ASN A 122 -17.83 -1.43 16.55
CA ASN A 122 -19.04 -0.68 16.84
C ASN A 122 -18.80 0.75 16.36
N TYR A 123 -19.36 1.07 15.19
CA TYR A 123 -19.60 2.46 14.78
C TYR A 123 -20.91 2.92 15.39
#